data_AF-A0AAV7SFI1-F1
#
_entry.id   AF-A0AAV7SFI1-F1
#
_cell.length_a   1.000
_cell.length_b   1.000
_cell.length_c   1.000
_cell.angle_alpha   90.00
_cell.angle_beta   90.00
_cell.angle_gamma   90.00
#
_symmetry.space_group_name_H-M   'P 1'
#
loop_
_entity.id
_entity.type
_entity.pdbx_description
1 polymer ?
#
loop_
_entity_poly.entity_id
_entity_poly.type
_entity_poly.pdbx_seq_one_letter_code
_entity_poly.pdbx_strand_id
1 'polypeptide(L)'
;MERVCTAYHESGFNTGAVNFNPGDKSTDYGIFQINSRRWCKDDRTPKSHNICRTPCSAFLQDNITQAVQCAKTVVSSQGMSEWYV
;
A
#
# COMPACT_ATOMS: atom_id res chain seq x y z
N MET A 1 11.63 -4.34 13.47
CA MET A 1 10.80 -5.56 13.27
C MET A 1 9.39 -5.24 12.79
N GLU A 2 8.85 -4.07 13.09
CA GLU A 2 7.48 -3.66 12.72
C GLU A 2 7.14 -3.91 11.24
N ARG A 3 8.01 -3.52 10.29
CA ARG A 3 7.77 -3.74 8.85
C ARG A 3 7.65 -5.20 8.44
N VAL A 4 8.36 -6.12 9.11
CA VAL A 4 8.31 -7.56 8.79
C VAL A 4 6.99 -8.15 9.28
N CYS A 5 6.55 -7.77 10.47
CA CYS A 5 5.26 -8.18 11.02
C CYS A 5 4.11 -7.68 10.14
N THR A 6 4.11 -6.39 9.78
CA THR A 6 3.10 -5.81 8.88
C THR A 6 3.06 -6.53 7.54
N ALA A 7 4.21 -6.75 6.89
CA ALA A 7 4.25 -7.45 5.60
C ALA A 7 3.67 -8.87 5.67
N TYR A 8 3.90 -9.58 6.79
CA TYR A 8 3.34 -10.91 6.99
C TYR A 8 1.82 -10.88 7.18
N HIS A 9 1.32 -10.02 8.08
CA HIS A 9 -0.12 -9.97 8.40
C HIS A 9 -0.96 -9.38 7.26
N GLU A 10 -0.42 -8.40 6.53
CA GLU A 10 -1.13 -7.74 5.43
C GLU A 10 -1.22 -8.61 4.17
N SER A 11 -0.16 -9.36 3.84
CA SER A 11 -0.09 -10.04 2.54
C SER A 11 0.52 -11.44 2.56
N GLY A 12 1.01 -11.92 3.71
CA GLY A 12 1.80 -13.15 3.78
C GLY A 12 3.11 -13.04 2.97
N PHE A 13 3.70 -11.84 2.91
CA PHE A 13 4.84 -11.50 2.06
C PHE A 13 4.59 -11.54 0.54
N ASN A 14 3.34 -11.61 0.09
CA ASN A 14 3.01 -11.66 -1.33
C ASN A 14 3.06 -10.26 -1.97
N THR A 15 4.05 -10.02 -2.83
CA THR A 15 4.17 -8.78 -3.62
C THR A 15 3.04 -8.60 -4.61
N GLY A 16 2.40 -9.67 -5.09
CA GLY A 16 1.27 -9.64 -6.01
C GLY A 16 -0.10 -9.51 -5.34
N ALA A 17 -0.17 -9.33 -4.02
CA ALA A 17 -1.44 -9.22 -3.30
C ALA A 17 -2.22 -7.97 -3.70
N VAL A 18 -3.51 -8.14 -3.99
CA VAL A 18 -4.44 -7.07 -4.35
C VAL A 18 -5.76 -7.29 -3.63
N ASN A 19 -6.21 -6.32 -2.84
CA ASN A 19 -7.47 -6.38 -2.11
C ASN A 19 -8.36 -5.20 -2.47
N PHE A 20 -9.53 -5.46 -3.06
CA PHE A 20 -10.49 -4.41 -3.42
C PHE A 20 -11.42 -4.10 -2.27
N ASN A 21 -11.62 -2.82 -1.96
CA ASN A 21 -12.47 -2.33 -0.88
C ASN A 21 -13.79 -1.78 -1.45
N PRO A 22 -14.92 -2.51 -1.39
CA PRO A 22 -16.17 -2.07 -2.02
C PRO A 22 -16.77 -0.81 -1.39
N GLY A 23 -16.50 -0.58 -0.10
CA GLY A 23 -17.09 0.52 0.68
C GLY A 23 -16.70 1.91 0.18
N ASP A 24 -15.44 2.10 -0.23
CA ASP A 24 -14.92 3.37 -0.73
C ASP A 24 -14.35 3.28 -2.16
N LYS A 25 -14.47 2.11 -2.78
CA LYS A 25 -13.96 1.78 -4.13
C LYS A 25 -12.45 1.96 -4.27
N SER A 26 -11.71 1.85 -3.17
CA SER A 26 -10.26 1.82 -3.17
C SER A 26 -9.73 0.38 -3.34
N THR A 27 -8.42 0.24 -3.49
CA THR A 27 -7.75 -1.05 -3.58
C THR A 27 -6.40 -0.96 -2.86
N ASP A 28 -6.06 -2.01 -2.13
CA ASP A 28 -4.79 -2.16 -1.45
C ASP A 28 -3.82 -2.99 -2.30
N TYR A 29 -2.56 -2.55 -2.36
CA TYR A 29 -1.58 -3.10 -3.28
C TYR A 29 -0.31 -3.60 -2.60
N GLY A 30 0.07 -4.81 -2.97
CA GLY A 30 1.37 -5.41 -2.76
C GLY A 30 1.66 -5.80 -1.31
N ILE A 31 2.93 -5.97 -1.01
CA ILE A 31 3.43 -6.60 0.21
C ILE A 31 2.99 -5.89 1.51
N PHE A 32 2.74 -4.58 1.44
CA PHE A 32 2.27 -3.77 2.58
C PHE A 32 0.82 -3.31 2.41
N GLN A 33 0.06 -3.87 1.47
CA GLN A 33 -1.35 -3.51 1.22
C GLN A 33 -1.56 -1.98 1.19
N ILE A 34 -0.78 -1.28 0.35
CA ILE A 34 -0.80 0.18 0.29
C ILE A 34 -2.06 0.65 -0.47
N ASN A 35 -2.92 1.41 0.22
CA ASN A 35 -4.21 1.83 -0.29
C ASN A 35 -4.14 2.94 -1.38
N SER A 36 -4.86 2.74 -2.49
CA SER A 36 -4.95 3.67 -3.62
C SER A 36 -5.76 4.95 -3.38
N ARG A 37 -6.61 5.01 -2.34
CA ARG A 37 -7.36 6.22 -2.02
C ARG A 37 -6.41 7.34 -1.60
N ARG A 38 -5.32 6.99 -0.92
CA ARG A 38 -4.43 7.94 -0.27
C ARG A 38 -3.01 7.94 -0.84
N TRP A 39 -2.43 6.78 -1.12
CA TRP A 39 -0.98 6.66 -1.26
C TRP A 39 -0.49 6.56 -2.70
N CYS A 40 -1.19 5.81 -3.56
CA CYS A 40 -0.81 5.60 -4.95
C CYS A 40 -1.98 5.83 -5.91
N LYS A 41 -1.69 5.88 -7.22
CA LYS A 41 -2.71 6.04 -8.27
C LYS A 41 -2.89 4.75 -9.09
N ASP A 42 -4.11 4.30 -9.28
CA ASP A 42 -4.48 3.08 -10.03
C ASP A 42 -5.46 3.32 -11.19
N ASP A 43 -5.76 4.60 -11.49
CA ASP A 43 -6.74 5.10 -12.46
C ASP A 43 -8.18 4.57 -12.30
N ARG A 44 -8.46 3.84 -11.22
CA ARG A 44 -9.76 3.22 -10.90
C ARG A 44 -10.38 3.82 -9.65
N THR A 45 -9.56 4.23 -8.69
CA THR A 45 -9.98 4.79 -7.42
C THR A 45 -10.31 6.28 -7.58
N PRO A 46 -11.57 6.69 -7.33
CA PRO A 46 -11.96 8.09 -7.45
C PRO A 46 -11.21 8.96 -6.45
N LYS A 47 -10.76 10.14 -6.89
CA LYS A 47 -10.13 11.18 -6.04
C LYS A 47 -8.94 10.65 -5.21
N SER A 48 -8.11 9.78 -5.78
CA SER A 48 -6.85 9.36 -5.14
C SER A 48 -5.97 10.57 -4.82
N HIS A 49 -5.41 10.62 -3.61
CA HIS A 49 -4.46 11.67 -3.21
C HIS A 49 -3.04 11.44 -3.74
N ASN A 50 -2.70 10.19 -4.09
CA ASN A 50 -1.40 9.79 -4.64
C ASN A 50 -0.19 10.45 -3.91
N ILE A 51 -0.17 10.40 -2.58
CA ILE A 51 0.86 11.08 -1.76
C ILE A 51 2.27 10.55 -2.09
N CYS A 52 2.42 9.25 -2.35
CA CYS A 52 3.69 8.64 -2.75
C CYS A 52 4.07 8.93 -4.21
N ARG A 53 3.24 9.64 -4.98
CA ARG A 53 3.47 10.02 -6.39
C ARG A 53 3.91 8.84 -7.27
N THR A 54 3.35 7.66 -7.02
CA THR A 54 3.77 6.40 -7.62
C THR A 54 2.53 5.65 -8.12
N PRO A 55 2.55 5.04 -9.32
CA PRO A 55 1.45 4.19 -9.76
C PRO A 55 1.36 2.93 -8.87
N CYS A 56 0.14 2.52 -8.49
CA CYS A 56 -0.06 1.38 -7.60
C CYS A 56 0.50 0.06 -8.17
N SER A 57 0.56 -0.07 -9.50
CA SER A 57 1.17 -1.24 -10.18
C SER A 57 2.65 -1.42 -9.87
N ALA A 58 3.35 -0.37 -9.44
CA ALA A 58 4.75 -0.48 -9.08
C ALA A 58 4.99 -1.10 -7.70
N PHE A 59 3.94 -1.23 -6.88
CA PHE A 59 3.99 -1.99 -5.63
C PHE A 59 3.77 -3.49 -5.82
N LEU A 60 3.41 -3.91 -7.03
CA LEU A 60 3.21 -5.31 -7.41
C LEU A 60 4.46 -5.99 -7.99
N GLN A 61 5.61 -5.31 -7.92
CA GLN A 61 6.89 -5.82 -8.43
C GLN A 61 7.61 -6.64 -7.35
N ASP A 62 8.38 -7.65 -7.77
CA ASP A 62 9.26 -8.40 -6.85
C ASP A 62 10.32 -7.51 -6.20
N ASN A 63 10.76 -6.48 -6.93
CA ASN A 63 11.57 -5.42 -6.35
C ASN A 63 10.72 -4.48 -5.49
N ILE A 64 10.72 -4.74 -4.18
CA ILE A 64 9.91 -3.98 -3.20
C ILE A 64 10.44 -2.57 -2.89
N THR A 65 11.47 -2.06 -3.59
CA THR A 65 12.08 -0.75 -3.26
C THR A 65 11.05 0.38 -3.21
N GLN A 66 10.14 0.42 -4.19
CA GLN A 66 9.12 1.47 -4.26
C GLN A 66 8.06 1.30 -3.16
N ALA A 67 7.66 0.07 -2.86
CA ALA A 67 6.75 -0.23 -1.76
C ALA A 67 7.36 0.16 -0.40
N VAL A 68 8.64 -0.13 -0.18
CA VAL A 68 9.37 0.26 1.05
C VAL A 68 9.51 1.77 1.17
N GLN A 69 9.78 2.48 0.06
CA GLN A 69 9.85 3.94 0.05
C GLN A 69 8.50 4.56 0.41
N CYS A 70 7.40 4.08 -0.19
CA CYS A 70 6.08 4.58 0.14
C CYS A 70 5.68 4.25 1.59
N ALA A 71 5.94 3.02 2.08
CA ALA A 71 5.68 2.64 3.47
C ALA A 71 6.43 3.53 4.48
N LYS A 72 7.65 3.98 4.18
CA LYS A 72 8.36 4.98 5.00
C LYS A 72 7.58 6.31 5.06
N THR A 73 7.06 6.77 3.92
CA THR A 73 6.22 7.98 3.86
C THR A 73 4.96 7.83 4.69
N VAL A 74 4.28 6.69 4.60
CA VAL A 74 3.09 6.38 5.42
C VAL A 74 3.41 6.51 6.92
N VAL A 75 4.45 5.82 7.39
CA VAL A 75 4.86 5.85 8.80
C VAL A 75 5.25 7.27 9.23
N SER A 76 5.91 8.05 8.38
CA SER A 76 6.26 9.44 8.70
C SER A 76 5.02 10.35 8.81
N SER A 77 3.96 10.03 8.08
CA SER A 77 2.75 10.85 8.02
C SER A 77 1.68 10.46 9.04
N GLN A 78 1.52 9.16 9.32
CA GLN A 78 0.42 8.63 10.15
C GLN A 78 0.87 7.60 11.18
N GLY A 79 2.17 7.28 11.26
CA GLY A 79 2.67 6.21 12.10
C GLY A 79 2.27 4.83 11.60
N MET A 80 2.43 3.81 12.46
CA MET A 80 2.07 2.42 12.14
C MET A 80 0.56 2.14 12.23
N SER A 81 -0.24 3.06 12.77
CA SER A 81 -1.70 2.89 12.93
C SER A 81 -2.49 2.97 11.62
N GLU A 82 -1.84 3.24 10.50
CA GLU A 82 -2.47 3.09 9.17
C GLU A 82 -2.80 1.61 8.88
N TRP A 83 -2.00 0.68 9.41
CA TRP A 83 -2.20 -0.75 9.24
C TRP A 83 -2.93 -1.32 10.46
N TYR A 84 -4.14 -1.82 10.23
CA TYR A 84 -4.95 -2.52 11.24
C TYR A 84 -4.71 -4.03 11.09
N VAL A 85 -3.54 -4.48 11.52
CA VAL A 85 -3.16 -5.90 11.59
C VAL A 85 -3.68 -6.59 12.85
#